data_AF-A0A1X2GF11-F1
#
_entry.id   AF-A0A1X2GF11-F1
#
_cell.length_a   1.000
_cell.length_b   1.000
_cell.length_c   1.000
_cell.angle_alpha   90.00
_cell.angle_beta   90.00
_cell.angle_gamma   90.00
#
_symmetry.space_group_name_H-M   'P 1'
#
loop_
_entity.id
_entity.type
_entity.pdbx_description
1 polymer ?
#
loop_
_entity_poly.entity_id
_entity_poly.type
_entity_poly.pdbx_seq_one_letter_code
_entity_poly.pdbx_strand_id
1 'polypeptide(L)'
;MYAAAHVHFINGLDNVVFDEFTRRLNAANASKYIQSLKEMYVDFMVREPNLFTLDDPSKFQRLFNQEISKDRAHIDRELDDMAKQLLCLCVTIGENPLIRYHRPLDVPGTINRNIPWHLAKLVQAELDNFCKVNPEFPPPRDPPLPRGTLIILDRTIDPASPFLHEFTYQAMLADLLPTEDTLSGVKYSYEYTQEDGTSKDTEIVLNEQDTVYTSIRHMHIANTTEQLIDDFNKFVEENKGSSGGQSSVRSLNDMKNVIANLPQFQEMKTKFSAHMAIASDCMSEFTKQNLEAIGLIEQDMACGETPDGHAPKHLVDELVPILDDPYTSQMIKTRLIMLWISTADKVDTEELELLLAHARLDQEYKDAIDNLSLLGVQLSKSASKFGKKSKKERKKQANIVNPNDVPFDLSRYVPVVKRVVEGHMNETIDQSLFPLLRMPEPENLKADASSARKQHHQLRVYKTQWHKKTIGTTTSKPPSGPPVIIFVAGGITWSEARSAYELAATFDREVYIGSTHILSPDSFVRSLGNLDKPLPPSKSMVPHYDGSSRTSAAASSTASPAHKKILKKW
;
A
#
# COMPACT_ATOMS: atom_id res chain seq x y z
N MET A 1 21.61 33.27 7.38
CA MET A 1 22.02 31.89 7.03
C MET A 1 22.26 31.75 5.53
N TYR A 2 21.39 32.30 4.68
CA TYR A 2 21.55 32.30 3.21
C TYR A 2 21.39 33.72 2.65
N ALA A 3 21.82 33.94 1.40
CA ALA A 3 21.70 35.24 0.71
C ALA A 3 20.26 35.53 0.24
N ALA A 4 19.48 34.49 -0.01
CA ALA A 4 18.09 34.51 -0.46
C ALA A 4 17.40 33.21 -0.04
N ALA A 5 16.06 33.18 -0.05
CA ALA A 5 15.25 32.00 0.22
C ALA A 5 14.17 31.81 -0.86
N HIS A 6 14.05 30.58 -1.35
CA HIS A 6 12.93 30.12 -2.15
C HIS A 6 12.11 29.20 -1.26
N VAL A 7 10.90 29.61 -0.90
CA VAL A 7 10.04 28.89 0.04
C VAL A 7 8.93 28.21 -0.75
N HIS A 8 8.95 26.88 -0.75
CA HIS A 8 7.95 26.06 -1.43
C HIS A 8 7.23 25.23 -0.38
N PHE A 9 5.95 25.50 -0.17
CA PHE A 9 5.11 24.76 0.75
C PHE A 9 4.64 23.46 0.11
N ILE A 10 4.66 22.38 0.87
CA ILE A 10 4.22 21.06 0.40
C ILE A 10 2.70 20.99 0.18
N ASN A 11 1.94 21.87 0.82
CA ASN A 11 0.47 21.92 0.76
C ASN A 11 -0.01 23.36 0.57
N GLY A 12 -1.27 23.54 0.23
CA GLY A 12 -1.93 24.86 0.23
C GLY A 12 -1.99 25.44 1.64
N LEU A 13 -1.73 26.73 1.78
CA LEU A 13 -1.81 27.42 3.05
C LEU A 13 -3.21 27.99 3.26
N ASP A 14 -3.80 27.71 4.43
CA ASP A 14 -4.95 28.50 4.85
C ASP A 14 -4.51 29.95 5.18
N ASN A 15 -5.47 30.88 5.12
CA ASN A 15 -5.20 32.29 5.35
C ASN A 15 -4.61 32.56 6.74
N VAL A 16 -4.97 31.76 7.76
CA VAL A 16 -4.51 31.96 9.13
C VAL A 16 -3.02 31.63 9.24
N VAL A 17 -2.59 30.50 8.69
CA VAL A 17 -1.19 30.07 8.65
C VAL A 17 -0.38 31.02 7.78
N PHE A 18 -0.92 31.44 6.63
CA PHE A 18 -0.26 32.39 5.74
C PHE A 18 -0.05 33.78 6.40
N ASP A 19 -1.07 34.29 7.10
CA ASP A 19 -1.00 35.55 7.83
C ASP A 19 0.02 35.47 8.98
N GLU A 20 0.02 34.37 9.73
CA GLU A 20 0.99 34.13 10.79
C GLU A 20 2.42 33.99 10.26
N PHE A 21 2.61 33.28 9.15
CA PHE A 21 3.89 33.18 8.44
C PHE A 21 4.38 34.57 8.02
N THR A 22 3.51 35.37 7.40
CA THR A 22 3.81 36.74 6.97
C THR A 22 4.14 37.65 8.15
N ARG A 23 3.39 37.55 9.25
CA ARG A 23 3.65 38.28 10.49
C ARG A 23 5.04 37.96 11.05
N ARG A 24 5.41 36.68 11.10
CA ARG A 24 6.73 36.23 11.57
C ARG A 24 7.86 36.68 10.64
N LEU A 25 7.67 36.59 9.33
CA LEU A 25 8.64 37.08 8.33
C LEU A 25 8.90 38.59 8.50
N ASN A 26 7.84 39.37 8.68
CA ASN A 26 7.93 40.81 8.86
C ASN A 26 8.62 41.17 10.19
N ALA A 27 8.25 40.49 11.29
CA ALA A 27 8.89 40.69 12.59
C ALA A 27 10.39 40.36 12.56
N ALA A 28 10.80 39.39 11.75
CA ALA A 28 12.21 39.01 11.55
C ALA A 28 12.94 39.86 10.50
N ASN A 29 12.27 40.84 9.86
CA ASN A 29 12.79 41.60 8.71
C ASN A 29 13.34 40.69 7.58
N ALA A 30 12.70 39.52 7.42
CA ALA A 30 13.15 38.45 6.54
C ALA A 30 12.47 38.48 5.16
N SER A 31 11.35 39.21 5.03
CA SER A 31 10.51 39.24 3.82
C SER A 31 11.28 39.63 2.55
N LYS A 32 12.26 40.55 2.67
CA LYS A 32 13.11 40.98 1.54
C LYS A 32 14.04 39.89 0.98
N TYR A 33 14.25 38.80 1.72
CA TYR A 33 15.08 37.68 1.28
C TYR A 33 14.28 36.60 0.56
N ILE A 34 12.94 36.63 0.62
CA ILE A 34 12.08 35.66 -0.06
C ILE A 34 12.02 36.01 -1.55
N GLN A 35 12.57 35.13 -2.40
CA GLN A 35 12.62 35.29 -3.85
C GLN A 35 11.51 34.53 -4.58
N SER A 36 10.97 33.48 -3.95
CA SER A 36 9.88 32.67 -4.49
C SER A 36 9.06 32.16 -3.33
N LEU A 37 7.74 32.19 -3.51
CA LEU A 37 6.75 31.60 -2.61
C LEU A 37 5.79 30.78 -3.47
N LYS A 38 5.77 29.45 -3.29
CA LYS A 38 4.91 28.56 -4.09
C LYS A 38 4.31 27.47 -3.23
N GLU A 39 3.15 26.97 -3.65
CA GLU A 39 2.49 25.78 -3.11
C GLU A 39 2.69 24.65 -4.11
N MET A 40 3.16 23.50 -3.64
CA MET A 40 3.59 22.39 -4.50
C MET A 40 2.58 21.25 -4.58
N TYR A 41 1.69 21.13 -3.60
CA TYR A 41 0.67 20.07 -3.51
C TYR A 41 1.24 18.64 -3.55
N VAL A 42 2.27 18.37 -2.73
CA VAL A 42 3.00 17.09 -2.63
C VAL A 42 3.01 16.52 -1.20
N ASP A 43 1.99 16.80 -0.40
CA ASP A 43 1.86 16.36 0.99
C ASP A 43 1.35 14.90 1.09
N PHE A 44 2.11 13.98 0.49
CA PHE A 44 1.91 12.53 0.56
C PHE A 44 3.20 11.82 0.10
N MET A 45 3.35 10.54 0.46
CA MET A 45 4.49 9.72 0.06
C MET A 45 4.07 8.71 -1.00
N VAL A 46 4.84 8.62 -2.08
CA VAL A 46 4.70 7.57 -3.11
C VAL A 46 5.60 6.41 -2.72
N ARG A 47 5.01 5.26 -2.38
CA ARG A 47 5.75 4.06 -1.99
C ARG A 47 6.07 3.19 -3.19
N GLU A 48 5.13 3.11 -4.12
CA GLU A 48 5.24 2.41 -5.39
C GLU A 48 4.39 3.14 -6.46
N PRO A 49 4.52 2.84 -7.77
CA PRO A 49 3.78 3.52 -8.83
C PRO A 49 2.26 3.58 -8.62
N ASN A 50 1.68 2.53 -8.02
CA ASN A 50 0.25 2.45 -7.75
C ASN A 50 -0.09 2.58 -6.25
N LEU A 51 0.91 2.83 -5.38
CA LEU A 51 0.75 2.84 -3.92
C LEU A 51 1.24 4.15 -3.31
N PHE A 52 0.35 4.88 -2.65
CA PHE A 52 0.68 6.09 -1.89
C PHE A 52 0.30 5.95 -0.40
N THR A 53 0.91 6.76 0.46
CA THR A 53 0.63 6.79 1.90
C THR A 53 0.71 8.21 2.44
N LEU A 54 -0.03 8.47 3.52
CA LEU A 54 0.09 9.70 4.32
C LEU A 54 1.21 9.59 5.38
N ASP A 55 1.85 8.42 5.47
CA ASP A 55 2.99 8.09 6.35
C ASP A 55 2.74 8.41 7.83
N ASP A 56 1.52 8.16 8.30
CA ASP A 56 1.10 8.47 9.67
C ASP A 56 0.31 7.31 10.29
N PRO A 57 1.01 6.32 10.86
CA PRO A 57 0.40 5.19 11.57
C PRO A 57 -0.47 5.63 12.75
N SER A 58 -0.15 6.76 13.37
CA SER A 58 -0.89 7.24 14.54
C SER A 58 -2.31 7.71 14.20
N LYS A 59 -2.62 7.96 12.91
CA LYS A 59 -4.00 8.23 12.47
C LYS A 59 -4.95 7.08 12.77
N PHE A 60 -4.47 5.82 12.81
CA PHE A 60 -5.34 4.72 13.21
C PHE A 60 -5.88 4.91 14.63
N GLN A 61 -5.00 5.16 15.59
CA GLN A 61 -5.44 5.45 16.95
C GLN A 61 -6.29 6.71 17.01
N ARG A 62 -5.88 7.81 16.34
CA ARG A 62 -6.65 9.06 16.35
C ARG A 62 -8.07 8.91 15.80
N LEU A 63 -8.27 8.07 14.78
CA LEU A 63 -9.56 7.87 14.13
C LEU A 63 -10.46 6.85 14.84
N PHE A 64 -9.89 5.79 15.42
CA PHE A 64 -10.65 4.65 15.93
C PHE A 64 -10.70 4.55 17.46
N ASN A 65 -9.83 5.25 18.19
CA ASN A 65 -9.81 5.21 19.65
C ASN A 65 -11.13 5.72 20.25
N GLN A 66 -11.66 4.98 21.23
CA GLN A 66 -12.99 5.22 21.79
C GLN A 66 -13.09 6.54 22.58
N GLU A 67 -12.07 6.89 23.37
CA GLU A 67 -12.07 8.11 24.17
C GLU A 67 -11.97 9.35 23.28
N ILE A 68 -11.20 9.27 22.20
CA ILE A 68 -11.03 10.37 21.23
C ILE A 68 -12.18 10.48 20.25
N SER A 69 -12.85 9.36 19.93
CA SER A 69 -14.08 9.37 19.12
C SER A 69 -15.18 10.24 19.74
N LYS A 70 -15.10 10.56 21.05
CA LYS A 70 -16.01 11.50 21.74
C LYS A 70 -15.66 12.97 21.46
N ASP A 71 -14.40 13.28 21.17
CA ASP A 71 -13.94 14.62 20.76
C ASP A 71 -14.08 14.77 19.24
N ARG A 72 -15.30 15.14 18.82
CA ARG A 72 -15.61 15.38 17.40
C ARG A 72 -14.69 16.41 16.76
N ALA A 73 -14.25 17.44 17.51
CA ALA A 73 -13.39 18.48 16.97
C ALA A 73 -11.97 17.96 16.69
N HIS A 74 -11.51 16.93 17.40
CA HIS A 74 -10.26 16.24 17.07
C HIS A 74 -10.40 15.44 15.77
N ILE A 75 -11.44 14.62 15.66
CA ILE A 75 -11.69 13.82 14.46
C ILE A 75 -11.85 14.72 13.23
N ASP A 76 -12.62 15.81 13.34
CA ASP A 76 -12.83 16.74 12.23
C ASP A 76 -11.50 17.38 11.77
N ARG A 77 -10.57 17.68 12.69
CA ARG A 77 -9.22 18.18 12.34
C ARG A 77 -8.38 17.14 11.61
N GLU A 78 -8.35 15.90 12.09
CA GLU A 78 -7.59 14.84 11.42
C GLU A 78 -8.13 14.56 10.01
N LEU A 79 -9.45 14.60 9.83
CA LEU A 79 -10.08 14.40 8.53
C LEU A 79 -9.84 15.59 7.60
N ASP A 80 -9.79 16.81 8.13
CA ASP A 80 -9.43 18.03 7.38
C ASP A 80 -7.99 17.96 6.85
N ASP A 81 -7.04 17.57 7.70
CA ASP A 81 -5.65 17.34 7.31
C ASP A 81 -5.55 16.26 6.21
N MET A 82 -6.22 15.13 6.40
CA MET A 82 -6.27 14.06 5.39
C MET A 82 -6.91 14.53 4.07
N ALA A 83 -7.92 15.39 4.12
CA ALA A 83 -8.57 15.93 2.92
C ALA A 83 -7.63 16.81 2.10
N LYS A 84 -6.82 17.64 2.76
CA LYS A 84 -5.78 18.47 2.11
C LYS A 84 -4.68 17.61 1.49
N GLN A 85 -4.28 16.52 2.14
CA GLN A 85 -3.32 15.57 1.58
C GLN A 85 -3.89 14.83 0.35
N LEU A 86 -5.17 14.45 0.39
CA LEU A 86 -5.85 13.85 -0.77
C LEU A 86 -6.07 14.85 -1.91
N LEU A 87 -6.28 16.14 -1.61
CA LEU A 87 -6.22 17.20 -2.61
C LEU A 87 -4.84 17.22 -3.28
N CYS A 88 -3.75 17.18 -2.50
CA CYS A 88 -2.38 17.15 -3.05
C CYS A 88 -2.17 16.01 -4.06
N LEU A 89 -2.64 14.81 -3.72
CA LEU A 89 -2.62 13.68 -4.64
C LEU A 89 -3.40 13.98 -5.92
N CYS A 90 -4.66 14.42 -5.81
CA CYS A 90 -5.52 14.71 -6.95
C CYS A 90 -4.92 15.78 -7.88
N VAL A 91 -4.34 16.83 -7.31
CA VAL A 91 -3.65 17.89 -8.05
C VAL A 91 -2.42 17.34 -8.76
N THR A 92 -1.60 16.54 -8.08
CA THR A 92 -0.36 15.97 -8.64
C THR A 92 -0.64 15.05 -9.84
N ILE A 93 -1.68 14.22 -9.76
CA ILE A 93 -2.08 13.34 -10.88
C ILE A 93 -2.92 14.06 -11.94
N GLY A 94 -3.32 15.30 -11.70
CA GLY A 94 -4.13 16.09 -12.63
C GLY A 94 -5.61 15.69 -12.70
N GLU A 95 -6.20 15.19 -11.61
CA GLU A 95 -7.57 14.67 -11.60
C GLU A 95 -8.53 15.45 -10.70
N ASN A 96 -9.73 15.73 -11.22
CA ASN A 96 -10.89 16.12 -10.42
C ASN A 96 -11.87 14.95 -10.36
N PRO A 97 -11.68 13.94 -9.49
CA PRO A 97 -12.46 12.72 -9.53
C PRO A 97 -13.90 12.90 -9.02
N LEU A 98 -14.81 12.03 -9.44
CA LEU A 98 -16.07 11.80 -8.74
C LEU A 98 -15.80 11.05 -7.43
N ILE A 99 -16.39 11.48 -6.32
CA ILE A 99 -16.13 10.87 -5.02
C ILE A 99 -17.24 9.88 -4.66
N ARG A 100 -16.85 8.63 -4.45
CA ARG A 100 -17.65 7.57 -3.82
C ARG A 100 -17.11 7.29 -2.43
N TYR A 101 -17.96 6.85 -1.53
CA TYR A 101 -17.54 6.50 -0.18
C TYR A 101 -18.32 5.28 0.34
N HIS A 102 -17.68 4.49 1.21
CA HIS A 102 -18.39 3.43 1.92
C HIS A 102 -19.40 4.02 2.90
N ARG A 103 -20.66 3.62 2.75
CA ARG A 103 -21.75 3.88 3.67
C ARG A 103 -22.10 2.58 4.39
N PRO A 104 -21.59 2.37 5.61
CA PRO A 104 -21.92 1.21 6.43
C PRO A 104 -23.44 1.08 6.68
N LEU A 105 -23.91 -0.15 6.93
CA LEU A 105 -25.31 -0.41 7.26
C LEU A 105 -25.57 -0.01 8.72
N ASP A 106 -26.71 0.60 8.99
CA ASP A 106 -27.10 0.96 10.37
C ASP A 106 -27.58 -0.29 11.12
N VAL A 107 -26.62 -1.06 11.65
CA VAL A 107 -26.88 -2.27 12.46
C VAL A 107 -26.95 -1.88 13.94
N PRO A 108 -28.08 -2.15 14.63
CA PRO A 108 -28.20 -1.87 16.06
C PRO A 108 -27.08 -2.51 16.88
N GLY A 109 -26.50 -1.75 17.81
CA GLY A 109 -25.40 -2.21 18.67
C GLY A 109 -24.00 -2.09 18.05
N THR A 110 -23.87 -1.58 16.82
CA THR A 110 -22.56 -1.33 16.19
C THR A 110 -22.17 0.14 16.26
N ILE A 111 -20.87 0.43 16.33
CA ILE A 111 -20.34 1.80 16.32
C ILE A 111 -20.11 2.21 14.86
N ASN A 112 -20.96 3.09 14.34
CA ASN A 112 -20.77 3.68 13.01
C ASN A 112 -20.16 5.09 13.12
N ARG A 113 -18.90 5.24 12.74
CA ARG A 113 -18.17 6.51 12.79
C ARG A 113 -18.37 7.39 11.55
N ASN A 114 -18.89 6.84 10.46
CA ASN A 114 -19.07 7.54 9.18
C ASN A 114 -17.80 8.27 8.68
N ILE A 115 -16.61 7.77 8.99
CA ILE A 115 -15.31 8.34 8.58
C ILE A 115 -15.27 8.57 7.06
N PRO A 116 -15.64 7.59 6.19
CA PRO A 116 -15.54 7.75 4.75
C PRO A 116 -16.42 8.87 4.22
N TRP A 117 -17.61 9.06 4.80
CA TRP A 117 -18.53 10.11 4.40
C TRP A 117 -18.04 11.51 4.80
N HIS A 118 -17.56 11.67 6.03
CA HIS A 118 -17.01 12.95 6.49
C HIS A 118 -15.78 13.33 5.65
N LEU A 119 -14.85 12.40 5.43
CA LEU A 119 -13.68 12.63 4.61
C LEU A 119 -14.08 12.99 3.16
N ALA A 120 -15.02 12.25 2.57
CA ALA A 120 -15.52 12.55 1.22
C ALA A 120 -16.04 13.98 1.07
N LYS A 121 -16.77 14.48 2.08
CA LYS A 121 -17.25 15.86 2.09
C LYS A 121 -16.14 16.89 2.13
N LEU A 122 -15.13 16.66 2.98
CA LEU A 122 -13.99 17.56 3.11
C LEU A 122 -13.15 17.56 1.83
N VAL A 123 -12.83 16.39 1.28
CA VAL A 123 -12.11 16.27 -0.01
C VAL A 123 -12.86 16.96 -1.14
N GLN A 124 -14.19 16.82 -1.20
CA GLN A 124 -15.00 17.52 -2.19
C GLN A 124 -14.91 19.04 -2.03
N ALA A 125 -14.95 19.55 -0.79
CA ALA A 125 -14.85 20.97 -0.53
C ALA A 125 -13.47 21.53 -0.93
N GLU A 126 -12.41 20.81 -0.62
CA GLU A 126 -11.04 21.14 -1.02
C GLU A 126 -10.88 21.16 -2.54
N LEU A 127 -11.36 20.13 -3.24
CA LEU A 127 -11.35 20.08 -4.71
C LEU A 127 -12.17 21.22 -5.33
N ASP A 128 -13.37 21.50 -4.82
CA ASP A 128 -14.23 22.58 -5.32
C ASP A 128 -13.52 23.94 -5.17
N ASN A 129 -12.91 24.19 -4.01
CA ASN A 129 -12.20 25.43 -3.73
C ASN A 129 -10.97 25.57 -4.64
N PHE A 130 -10.21 24.48 -4.81
CA PHE A 130 -9.08 24.45 -5.73
C PHE A 130 -9.50 24.72 -7.19
N CYS A 131 -10.59 24.12 -7.66
CA CYS A 131 -11.09 24.33 -9.03
C CYS A 131 -11.62 25.76 -9.25
N LYS A 132 -12.20 26.40 -8.23
CA LYS A 132 -12.65 27.80 -8.31
C LYS A 132 -11.49 28.76 -8.54
N VAL A 133 -10.35 28.50 -7.91
CA VAL A 133 -9.14 29.36 -8.03
C VAL A 133 -8.24 28.93 -9.20
N ASN A 134 -8.40 27.70 -9.71
CA ASN A 134 -7.68 27.17 -10.88
C ASN A 134 -8.66 26.69 -11.97
N PRO A 135 -9.23 27.60 -12.80
CA PRO A 135 -10.23 27.24 -13.80
C PRO A 135 -9.73 26.31 -14.93
N GLU A 136 -8.40 26.20 -15.11
CA GLU A 136 -7.77 25.31 -16.09
C GLU A 136 -7.60 23.87 -15.57
N PHE A 137 -7.95 23.61 -14.31
CA PHE A 137 -7.91 22.28 -13.70
C PHE A 137 -9.27 21.56 -13.84
N PRO A 138 -9.30 20.24 -14.12
CA PRO A 138 -8.15 19.37 -14.42
C PRO A 138 -7.57 19.60 -15.82
N PRO A 139 -6.27 19.33 -16.04
CA PRO A 139 -5.68 19.39 -17.37
C PRO A 139 -6.43 18.45 -18.33
N PRO A 140 -6.63 18.85 -19.60
CA PRO A 140 -7.29 17.99 -20.58
C PRO A 140 -6.44 16.76 -20.86
N ARG A 141 -7.06 15.57 -20.83
CA ARG A 141 -6.41 14.33 -21.25
C ARG A 141 -6.43 14.16 -22.76
N ASP A 142 -5.37 13.52 -23.28
CA ASP A 142 -5.29 13.05 -24.65
C ASP A 142 -5.00 11.53 -24.67
N PRO A 143 -5.96 10.68 -25.09
CA PRO A 143 -7.31 11.03 -25.57
C PRO A 143 -8.22 11.53 -24.42
N PRO A 144 -9.28 12.31 -24.73
CA PRO A 144 -10.25 12.74 -23.73
C PRO A 144 -10.91 11.54 -23.04
N LEU A 145 -10.81 11.49 -21.71
CA LEU A 145 -11.46 10.49 -20.85
C LEU A 145 -12.46 11.17 -19.91
N PRO A 146 -13.52 10.47 -19.48
CA PRO A 146 -14.37 10.94 -18.38
C PRO A 146 -13.56 11.18 -17.11
N ARG A 147 -14.17 11.85 -16.13
CA ARG A 147 -13.57 12.05 -14.81
C ARG A 147 -13.26 10.70 -14.13
N GLY A 148 -12.10 10.64 -13.47
CA GLY A 148 -11.76 9.54 -12.57
C GLY A 148 -12.76 9.35 -11.42
N THR A 149 -12.61 8.27 -10.67
CA THR A 149 -13.38 8.05 -9.43
C THR A 149 -12.44 7.88 -8.25
N LEU A 150 -12.69 8.62 -7.15
CA LEU A 150 -12.05 8.45 -5.85
C LEU A 150 -13.01 7.66 -4.96
N ILE A 151 -12.61 6.46 -4.53
CA ILE A 151 -13.36 5.59 -3.62
C ILE A 151 -12.74 5.70 -2.24
N ILE A 152 -13.48 6.26 -1.28
CA ILE A 152 -13.06 6.42 0.11
C ILE A 152 -13.65 5.31 0.97
N LEU A 153 -12.79 4.58 1.65
CA LEU A 153 -13.09 3.50 2.57
C LEU A 153 -12.45 3.78 3.93
N ASP A 154 -12.76 2.96 4.92
CA ASP A 154 -12.02 2.90 6.18
C ASP A 154 -11.69 1.45 6.51
N ARG A 155 -10.81 1.23 7.51
CA ARG A 155 -10.31 -0.10 7.89
C ARG A 155 -11.43 -1.08 8.29
N THR A 156 -12.62 -0.60 8.64
CA THR A 156 -13.75 -1.44 9.07
C THR A 156 -14.39 -2.22 7.93
N ILE A 157 -14.11 -1.86 6.67
CA ILE A 157 -14.64 -2.53 5.48
C ILE A 157 -14.17 -3.99 5.35
N ASP A 158 -12.97 -4.27 5.87
CA ASP A 158 -12.32 -5.58 5.77
C ASP A 158 -11.45 -5.83 7.01
N PRO A 159 -12.01 -6.46 8.05
CA PRO A 159 -11.25 -6.83 9.23
C PRO A 159 -10.44 -8.11 9.04
N ALA A 160 -10.65 -8.89 7.96
CA ALA A 160 -9.99 -10.18 7.78
C ALA A 160 -8.60 -10.03 7.13
N SER A 161 -8.49 -9.22 6.06
CA SER A 161 -7.23 -9.00 5.34
C SER A 161 -6.01 -8.74 6.25
N PRO A 162 -6.12 -7.91 7.31
CA PRO A 162 -4.97 -7.61 8.18
C PRO A 162 -4.48 -8.76 9.06
N PHE A 163 -5.26 -9.83 9.25
CA PHE A 163 -4.87 -10.96 10.12
C PHE A 163 -4.31 -12.15 9.35
N LEU A 164 -4.61 -12.25 8.06
CA LEU A 164 -4.22 -13.39 7.21
C LEU A 164 -2.72 -13.41 6.94
N HIS A 165 -2.13 -14.61 6.99
CA HIS A 165 -0.85 -14.85 6.34
C HIS A 165 -1.04 -14.82 4.82
N GLU A 166 -0.24 -14.02 4.14
CA GLU A 166 -0.31 -13.85 2.69
C GLU A 166 0.96 -14.41 2.04
N PHE A 167 0.80 -15.29 1.06
CA PHE A 167 1.92 -16.05 0.47
C PHE A 167 2.44 -15.49 -0.85
N THR A 168 2.15 -14.22 -1.16
CA THR A 168 2.86 -13.51 -2.24
C THR A 168 4.13 -12.87 -1.72
N TYR A 169 5.19 -12.88 -2.53
CA TYR A 169 6.57 -12.54 -2.15
C TYR A 169 6.70 -11.33 -1.22
N GLN A 170 6.20 -10.16 -1.63
CA GLN A 170 6.30 -8.92 -0.85
C GLN A 170 5.52 -8.97 0.47
N ALA A 171 4.31 -9.51 0.45
CA ALA A 171 3.47 -9.60 1.64
C ALA A 171 4.04 -10.59 2.64
N MET A 172 4.51 -11.75 2.15
CA MET A 172 5.12 -12.80 2.97
C MET A 172 6.43 -12.35 3.60
N LEU A 173 7.29 -11.67 2.83
CA LEU A 173 8.51 -11.02 3.33
C LEU A 173 8.19 -10.07 4.49
N ALA A 174 7.23 -9.16 4.28
CA ALA A 174 6.91 -8.11 5.25
C ALA A 174 6.22 -8.65 6.52
N ASP A 175 5.57 -9.81 6.44
CA ASP A 175 4.94 -10.48 7.59
C ASP A 175 5.94 -11.34 8.37
N LEU A 176 6.73 -12.17 7.68
CA LEU A 176 7.51 -13.23 8.32
C LEU A 176 8.94 -12.83 8.69
N LEU A 177 9.54 -11.87 7.97
CA LEU A 177 10.95 -11.51 8.14
C LEU A 177 11.09 -10.19 8.91
N PRO A 178 12.19 -10.01 9.67
CA PRO A 178 12.48 -8.78 10.41
C PRO A 178 12.91 -7.65 9.46
N THR A 179 11.93 -7.10 8.74
CA THR A 179 12.14 -6.01 7.80
C THR A 179 11.99 -4.65 8.48
N GLU A 180 12.73 -3.66 7.97
CA GLU A 180 12.59 -2.26 8.38
C GLU A 180 11.95 -1.48 7.22
N ASP A 181 10.82 -0.84 7.50
CA ASP A 181 10.17 0.00 6.50
C ASP A 181 10.83 1.38 6.44
N THR A 182 11.39 1.73 5.28
CA THR A 182 12.10 3.01 5.08
C THR A 182 11.44 3.81 3.95
N LEU A 183 11.69 5.12 3.92
CA LEU A 183 11.25 5.98 2.81
C LEU A 183 11.79 5.53 1.45
N SER A 184 12.93 4.84 1.43
CA SER A 184 13.59 4.34 0.22
C SER A 184 13.15 2.94 -0.21
N GLY A 185 12.31 2.25 0.58
CA GLY A 185 11.90 0.87 0.33
C GLY A 185 11.93 -0.01 1.59
N VAL A 186 11.66 -1.30 1.41
CA VAL A 186 11.71 -2.28 2.50
C VAL A 186 13.14 -2.77 2.66
N LYS A 187 13.74 -2.55 3.82
CA LYS A 187 15.11 -2.95 4.13
C LYS A 187 15.13 -4.32 4.81
N TYR A 188 16.02 -5.20 4.37
CA TYR A 188 16.22 -6.52 4.96
C TYR A 188 17.72 -6.87 5.04
N SER A 189 18.10 -7.54 6.11
CA SER A 189 19.47 -8.03 6.33
C SER A 189 19.45 -9.55 6.23
N TYR A 190 20.30 -10.10 5.35
CA TYR A 190 20.40 -11.53 5.10
C TYR A 190 21.84 -12.02 5.16
N GLU A 191 22.02 -13.29 5.49
CA GLU A 191 23.34 -13.92 5.57
C GLU A 191 23.77 -14.41 4.18
N TYR A 192 24.92 -13.93 3.69
CA TYR A 192 25.49 -14.35 2.43
C TYR A 192 26.77 -15.16 2.65
N THR A 193 26.77 -16.43 2.22
CA THR A 193 27.97 -17.28 2.25
C THR A 193 28.88 -16.98 1.05
N GLN A 194 30.07 -16.45 1.33
CA GLN A 194 31.11 -16.12 0.37
C GLN A 194 31.88 -17.36 -0.13
N GLU A 195 32.75 -17.16 -1.12
CA GLU A 195 33.54 -18.20 -1.79
C GLU A 195 34.53 -18.91 -0.84
N ASP A 196 34.99 -18.23 0.21
CA ASP A 196 35.88 -18.78 1.23
C ASP A 196 35.15 -19.57 2.33
N GLY A 197 33.83 -19.74 2.20
CA GLY A 197 32.98 -20.40 3.19
C GLY A 197 32.62 -19.52 4.39
N THR A 198 33.04 -18.25 4.42
CA THR A 198 32.63 -17.31 5.45
C THR A 198 31.25 -16.74 5.16
N SER A 199 30.43 -16.61 6.20
CA SER A 199 29.16 -15.90 6.13
C SER A 199 29.36 -14.42 6.42
N LYS A 200 28.66 -13.57 5.66
CA LYS A 200 28.63 -12.12 5.88
C LYS A 200 27.19 -11.60 5.85
N ASP A 201 26.84 -10.85 6.88
CA ASP A 201 25.60 -10.09 6.91
C ASP A 201 25.63 -8.99 5.84
N THR A 202 24.63 -9.03 4.97
CA THR A 202 24.46 -8.10 3.86
C THR A 202 23.07 -7.49 3.93
N GLU A 203 22.98 -6.19 3.65
CA GLU A 203 21.71 -5.47 3.63
C GLU A 203 21.26 -5.23 2.19
N ILE A 204 19.96 -5.34 1.94
CA ILE A 204 19.31 -4.95 0.69
C ILE A 204 18.13 -4.02 0.98
N VAL A 205 17.92 -3.04 0.10
CA VAL A 205 16.73 -2.18 0.10
C VAL A 205 15.90 -2.53 -1.13
N LEU A 206 14.70 -3.04 -0.89
CA LEU A 206 13.75 -3.46 -1.92
C LEU A 206 12.89 -2.27 -2.33
N ASN A 207 13.01 -1.86 -3.58
CA ASN A 207 12.30 -0.70 -4.13
C ASN A 207 12.10 -0.81 -5.65
N GLU A 208 11.52 0.24 -6.24
CA GLU A 208 11.20 0.31 -7.66
C GLU A 208 12.41 0.31 -8.60
N GLN A 209 13.63 0.57 -8.10
CA GLN A 209 14.85 0.48 -8.91
C GLN A 209 15.39 -0.96 -8.99
N ASP A 210 14.84 -1.88 -8.19
CA ASP A 210 15.15 -3.30 -8.28
C ASP A 210 14.18 -4.00 -9.26
N THR A 211 14.69 -4.29 -10.45
CA THR A 211 13.93 -4.97 -11.51
C THR A 211 13.60 -6.42 -11.18
N VAL A 212 14.39 -7.08 -10.32
CA VAL A 212 14.13 -8.45 -9.88
C VAL A 212 13.00 -8.42 -8.85
N TYR A 213 13.06 -7.49 -7.89
CA TYR A 213 11.98 -7.29 -6.94
C TYR A 213 10.64 -7.01 -7.62
N THR A 214 10.62 -6.04 -8.53
CA THR A 214 9.38 -5.61 -9.21
C THR A 214 8.79 -6.68 -10.12
N SER A 215 9.59 -7.63 -10.64
CA SER A 215 9.08 -8.75 -11.42
C SER A 215 8.42 -9.84 -10.57
N ILE A 216 8.86 -10.04 -9.32
CA ILE A 216 8.38 -11.14 -8.45
C ILE A 216 7.51 -10.69 -7.28
N ARG A 217 7.46 -9.39 -6.92
CA ARG A 217 6.85 -8.91 -5.65
C ARG A 217 5.41 -9.36 -5.40
N HIS A 218 4.61 -9.49 -6.46
CA HIS A 218 3.20 -9.87 -6.39
C HIS A 218 2.95 -11.34 -6.75
N MET A 219 4.01 -12.09 -7.06
CA MET A 219 3.93 -13.51 -7.39
C MET A 219 3.79 -14.34 -6.12
N HIS A 220 3.05 -15.45 -6.21
CA HIS A 220 2.99 -16.43 -5.14
C HIS A 220 4.37 -17.07 -4.91
N ILE A 221 4.79 -17.23 -3.65
CA ILE A 221 6.15 -17.63 -3.28
C ILE A 221 6.58 -18.93 -3.96
N ALA A 222 5.66 -19.89 -4.13
CA ALA A 222 5.92 -21.17 -4.80
C ALA A 222 6.44 -21.01 -6.25
N ASN A 223 6.03 -19.94 -6.93
CA ASN A 223 6.39 -19.69 -8.34
C ASN A 223 7.63 -18.78 -8.45
N THR A 224 8.03 -18.10 -7.37
CA THR A 224 9.12 -17.11 -7.41
C THR A 224 10.47 -17.73 -7.75
N THR A 225 10.76 -18.92 -7.22
CA THR A 225 12.02 -19.63 -7.47
C THR A 225 12.20 -20.00 -8.94
N GLU A 226 11.14 -20.52 -9.58
CA GLU A 226 11.15 -20.85 -11.01
C GLU A 226 11.32 -19.59 -11.85
N GLN A 227 10.55 -18.53 -11.54
CA GLN A 227 10.66 -17.25 -12.22
C GLN A 227 12.07 -16.64 -12.10
N LEU A 228 12.68 -16.69 -10.92
CA LEU A 228 14.05 -16.20 -10.69
C LEU A 228 15.07 -16.97 -11.54
N ILE A 229 14.93 -18.29 -11.67
CA ILE A 229 15.78 -19.12 -12.53
C ILE A 229 15.61 -18.75 -14.00
N ASP A 230 14.38 -18.55 -14.44
CA ASP A 230 14.07 -18.17 -15.81
C ASP A 230 14.62 -16.79 -16.17
N ASP A 231 14.43 -15.80 -15.29
CA ASP A 231 14.92 -14.44 -15.50
C ASP A 231 16.45 -14.38 -15.46
N PHE A 232 17.08 -15.18 -14.60
CA PHE A 232 18.53 -15.32 -14.58
C PHE A 232 19.05 -15.97 -15.87
N ASN A 233 18.42 -17.04 -16.34
CA ASN A 233 18.82 -17.70 -17.58
C ASN A 233 18.70 -16.74 -18.76
N LYS A 234 17.57 -16.04 -18.92
CA LYS A 234 17.38 -15.01 -19.96
C LYS A 234 18.47 -13.94 -19.89
N PHE A 235 18.78 -13.46 -18.69
CA PHE A 235 19.87 -12.51 -18.49
C PHE A 235 21.23 -13.05 -18.97
N VAL A 236 21.57 -14.30 -18.65
CA VAL A 236 22.80 -14.94 -19.15
C VAL A 236 22.75 -15.07 -20.68
N GLU A 237 21.60 -15.40 -21.26
CA GLU A 237 21.44 -15.55 -22.71
C GLU A 237 21.65 -14.26 -23.48
N GLU A 238 21.03 -13.16 -23.03
CA GLU A 238 21.17 -11.84 -23.63
C GLU A 238 22.60 -11.31 -23.55
N ASN A 239 23.37 -11.79 -22.58
CA ASN A 239 24.75 -11.38 -22.32
C ASN A 239 25.81 -12.42 -22.75
N LYS A 240 25.43 -13.45 -23.53
CA LYS A 240 26.31 -14.53 -24.06
C LYS A 240 27.56 -14.04 -24.81
N GLY A 241 27.59 -12.79 -25.30
CA GLY A 241 28.78 -12.18 -25.93
C GLY A 241 29.94 -11.93 -24.95
N SER A 242 29.67 -11.93 -23.64
CA SER A 242 30.63 -11.66 -22.57
C SER A 242 30.81 -12.83 -21.60
N SER A 243 30.07 -13.93 -21.82
CA SER A 243 30.00 -15.12 -20.97
C SER A 243 30.51 -16.30 -21.80
N GLY A 244 31.69 -16.81 -21.50
CA GLY A 244 32.35 -17.89 -22.26
C GLY A 244 31.61 -19.23 -22.25
N GLY A 245 30.47 -19.33 -22.94
CA GLY A 245 29.80 -20.58 -23.30
C GLY A 245 29.28 -21.43 -22.14
N GLN A 246 28.75 -20.83 -21.06
CA GLN A 246 28.22 -21.61 -19.92
C GLN A 246 26.81 -22.20 -20.18
N SER A 247 26.60 -23.38 -19.59
CA SER A 247 25.36 -24.18 -19.60
C SER A 247 24.20 -23.50 -18.84
N SER A 248 22.97 -23.73 -19.29
CA SER A 248 21.73 -23.28 -18.63
C SER A 248 21.69 -23.64 -17.15
N VAL A 249 21.37 -22.68 -16.29
CA VAL A 249 21.18 -22.89 -14.85
C VAL A 249 19.85 -23.60 -14.60
N ARG A 250 19.86 -24.64 -13.76
CA ARG A 250 18.65 -25.43 -13.43
C ARG A 250 18.32 -25.43 -11.94
N SER A 251 19.20 -24.89 -11.11
CA SER A 251 19.03 -24.85 -9.66
C SER A 251 19.65 -23.58 -9.07
N LEU A 252 19.23 -23.26 -7.86
CA LEU A 252 19.74 -22.13 -7.09
C LEU A 252 21.27 -22.23 -6.85
N ASN A 253 21.77 -23.44 -6.61
CA ASN A 253 23.20 -23.66 -6.42
C ASN A 253 24.00 -23.49 -7.73
N ASP A 254 23.44 -23.90 -8.87
CA ASP A 254 24.06 -23.67 -10.18
C ASP A 254 24.10 -22.18 -10.52
N MET A 255 23.05 -21.44 -10.13
CA MET A 255 23.00 -19.99 -10.28
C MET A 255 24.16 -19.35 -9.52
N LYS A 256 24.34 -19.70 -8.25
CA LYS A 256 25.44 -19.22 -7.40
C LYS A 256 26.82 -19.46 -8.05
N ASN A 257 27.02 -20.62 -8.69
CA ASN A 257 28.27 -20.98 -9.35
C ASN A 257 28.50 -20.22 -10.67
N VAL A 258 27.47 -20.05 -11.50
CA VAL A 258 27.53 -19.26 -12.75
C VAL A 258 27.76 -17.78 -12.43
N ILE A 259 27.10 -17.29 -11.39
CA ILE A 259 27.24 -15.95 -10.83
C ILE A 259 28.70 -15.64 -10.40
N ALA A 260 29.48 -16.61 -9.95
CA ALA A 260 30.91 -16.41 -9.64
C ALA A 260 31.74 -16.08 -10.89
N ASN A 261 31.31 -16.53 -12.07
CA ASN A 261 32.06 -16.41 -13.33
C ASN A 261 31.72 -15.16 -14.16
N LEU A 262 30.82 -14.28 -13.68
CA LEU A 262 30.35 -13.09 -14.40
C LEU A 262 30.75 -11.77 -13.70
N PRO A 263 32.04 -11.41 -13.65
CA PRO A 263 32.52 -10.29 -12.86
C PRO A 263 32.07 -8.91 -13.37
N GLN A 264 31.67 -8.79 -14.64
CA GLN A 264 31.12 -7.54 -15.18
C GLN A 264 29.69 -7.21 -14.71
N PHE A 265 28.99 -8.13 -14.03
CA PHE A 265 27.59 -8.00 -13.64
C PHE A 265 27.35 -8.17 -12.13
N GLN A 266 28.28 -7.68 -11.30
CA GLN A 266 28.22 -7.82 -9.83
C GLN A 266 26.91 -7.30 -9.22
N GLU A 267 26.39 -6.15 -9.68
CA GLU A 267 25.17 -5.57 -9.12
C GLU A 267 23.95 -6.49 -9.33
N MET A 268 23.78 -7.00 -10.54
CA MET A 268 22.67 -7.91 -10.85
C MET A 268 22.84 -9.25 -10.14
N LYS A 269 24.08 -9.75 -10.02
CA LYS A 269 24.44 -10.88 -9.17
C LYS A 269 23.98 -10.69 -7.72
N THR A 270 24.25 -9.52 -7.13
CA THR A 270 23.85 -9.23 -5.75
C THR A 270 22.33 -9.25 -5.60
N LYS A 271 21.58 -8.67 -6.55
CA LYS A 271 20.12 -8.66 -6.54
C LYS A 271 19.52 -10.08 -6.61
N PHE A 272 19.92 -10.90 -7.59
CA PHE A 272 19.43 -12.28 -7.69
C PHE A 272 19.77 -13.10 -6.43
N SER A 273 21.00 -12.99 -5.93
CA SER A 273 21.42 -13.71 -4.71
C SER A 273 20.60 -13.29 -3.48
N ALA A 274 20.32 -12.00 -3.32
CA ALA A 274 19.50 -11.48 -2.24
C ALA A 274 18.06 -12.00 -2.32
N HIS A 275 17.44 -11.94 -3.50
CA HIS A 275 16.07 -12.40 -3.68
C HIS A 275 15.90 -13.91 -3.47
N MET A 276 16.92 -14.69 -3.82
CA MET A 276 16.99 -16.11 -3.51
C MET A 276 17.09 -16.38 -2.01
N ALA A 277 17.96 -15.65 -1.29
CA ALA A 277 18.08 -15.77 0.16
C ALA A 277 16.75 -15.42 0.84
N ILE A 278 16.14 -14.30 0.46
CA ILE A 278 14.82 -13.90 0.97
C ILE A 278 13.76 -14.99 0.74
N ALA A 279 13.67 -15.55 -0.48
CA ALA A 279 12.69 -16.60 -0.77
C ALA A 279 12.92 -17.85 0.09
N SER A 280 14.19 -18.22 0.30
CA SER A 280 14.58 -19.33 1.19
C SER A 280 14.21 -19.05 2.64
N ASP A 281 14.47 -17.84 3.13
CA ASP A 281 14.17 -17.42 4.51
C ASP A 281 12.66 -17.41 4.75
N CYS A 282 11.86 -16.88 3.81
CA CYS A 282 10.40 -16.96 3.85
C CYS A 282 9.91 -18.41 3.96
N MET A 283 10.45 -19.32 3.13
CA MET A 283 10.07 -20.74 3.18
C MET A 283 10.52 -21.42 4.47
N SER A 284 11.67 -21.02 5.03
CA SER A 284 12.12 -21.51 6.33
C SER A 284 11.15 -21.13 7.44
N GLU A 285 10.71 -19.87 7.49
CA GLU A 285 9.71 -19.42 8.46
C GLU A 285 8.34 -20.05 8.22
N PHE A 286 7.93 -20.26 6.96
CA PHE A 286 6.71 -20.98 6.62
C PHE A 286 6.64 -22.38 7.26
N THR A 287 7.72 -23.16 7.10
CA THR A 287 7.79 -24.51 7.68
C THR A 287 7.94 -24.46 9.21
N LYS A 288 8.81 -23.59 9.72
CA LYS A 288 9.12 -23.48 11.16
C LYS A 288 7.90 -23.08 11.99
N GLN A 289 7.04 -22.20 11.46
CA GLN A 289 5.84 -21.72 12.15
C GLN A 289 4.59 -22.55 11.84
N ASN A 290 4.73 -23.68 11.11
CA ASN A 290 3.61 -24.54 10.72
C ASN A 290 2.50 -23.77 9.94
N LEU A 291 2.91 -22.84 9.07
CA LEU A 291 1.98 -21.97 8.34
C LEU A 291 1.15 -22.71 7.28
N GLU A 292 1.51 -23.95 6.94
CA GLU A 292 0.68 -24.80 6.10
C GLU A 292 -0.66 -25.13 6.78
N ALA A 293 -0.64 -25.63 8.01
CA ALA A 293 -1.86 -25.93 8.75
C ALA A 293 -2.61 -24.66 9.17
N ILE A 294 -1.87 -23.65 9.63
CA ILE A 294 -2.43 -22.38 10.12
C ILE A 294 -3.06 -21.59 8.96
N GLY A 295 -2.39 -21.53 7.81
CA GLY A 295 -2.90 -20.87 6.62
C GLY A 295 -4.18 -21.53 6.09
N LEU A 296 -4.32 -22.87 6.18
CA LEU A 296 -5.55 -23.54 5.76
C LEU A 296 -6.77 -23.09 6.59
N ILE A 297 -6.65 -23.11 7.92
CA ILE A 297 -7.76 -22.72 8.80
C ILE A 297 -8.07 -21.22 8.69
N GLU A 298 -7.06 -20.38 8.50
CA GLU A 298 -7.24 -18.95 8.20
C GLU A 298 -8.08 -18.74 6.94
N GLN A 299 -7.76 -19.46 5.86
CA GLN A 299 -8.49 -19.36 4.59
C GLN A 299 -9.91 -19.92 4.71
N ASP A 300 -10.12 -20.99 5.48
CA ASP A 300 -11.46 -21.54 5.75
C ASP A 300 -12.34 -20.53 6.49
N MET A 301 -11.82 -19.89 7.53
CA MET A 301 -12.51 -18.81 8.26
C MET A 301 -12.81 -17.61 7.36
N ALA A 302 -11.79 -17.09 6.66
CA ALA A 302 -11.93 -15.86 5.87
C ALA A 302 -12.78 -16.02 4.61
N CYS A 303 -12.74 -17.18 3.96
CA CYS A 303 -13.57 -17.46 2.78
C CYS A 303 -14.98 -17.94 3.16
N GLY A 304 -15.13 -18.55 4.34
CA GLY A 304 -16.35 -19.25 4.76
C GLY A 304 -16.63 -20.51 3.93
N GLU A 305 -15.62 -21.04 3.25
CA GLU A 305 -15.66 -22.28 2.47
C GLU A 305 -14.30 -23.00 2.56
N THR A 306 -14.29 -24.33 2.55
CA THR A 306 -13.08 -25.17 2.46
C THR A 306 -12.52 -25.19 1.03
N PRO A 307 -11.31 -25.73 0.76
CA PRO A 307 -10.80 -25.84 -0.61
C PRO A 307 -11.77 -26.56 -1.57
N ASP A 308 -12.50 -27.55 -1.05
CA ASP A 308 -13.56 -28.27 -1.79
C ASP A 308 -14.85 -27.47 -2.01
N GLY A 309 -14.95 -26.26 -1.45
CA GLY A 309 -16.11 -25.38 -1.55
C GLY A 309 -17.27 -25.73 -0.60
N HIS A 310 -17.01 -26.51 0.45
CA HIS A 310 -17.99 -26.81 1.50
C HIS A 310 -17.93 -25.77 2.62
N ALA A 311 -19.02 -25.57 3.36
CA ALA A 311 -18.95 -24.74 4.55
C ALA A 311 -18.02 -25.40 5.59
N PRO A 312 -17.08 -24.67 6.20
CA PRO A 312 -16.23 -25.19 7.26
C PRO A 312 -17.09 -25.65 8.43
N LYS A 313 -16.68 -26.74 9.08
CA LYS A 313 -17.33 -27.30 10.26
C LYS A 313 -16.27 -27.47 11.33
N HIS A 314 -16.65 -27.47 12.60
CA HIS A 314 -15.73 -27.79 13.69
C HIS A 314 -14.51 -26.84 13.78
N LEU A 315 -14.64 -25.57 13.34
CA LEU A 315 -13.57 -24.58 13.36
C LEU A 315 -12.94 -24.43 14.76
N VAL A 316 -13.76 -24.45 15.82
CA VAL A 316 -13.27 -24.39 17.21
C VAL A 316 -12.44 -25.62 17.56
N ASP A 317 -12.88 -26.81 17.16
CA ASP A 317 -12.17 -28.07 17.41
C ASP A 317 -10.81 -28.11 16.68
N GLU A 318 -10.72 -27.47 15.50
CA GLU A 318 -9.48 -27.34 14.73
C GLU A 318 -8.54 -26.24 15.27
N LEU A 319 -9.10 -25.15 15.82
CA LEU A 319 -8.32 -24.08 16.45
C LEU A 319 -7.67 -24.53 17.77
N VAL A 320 -8.40 -25.29 18.60
CA VAL A 320 -7.95 -25.67 19.96
C VAL A 320 -6.54 -26.30 19.98
N PRO A 321 -6.19 -27.29 19.13
CA PRO A 321 -4.85 -27.86 19.10
C PRO A 321 -3.75 -26.83 18.77
N ILE A 322 -4.02 -25.88 17.87
CA ILE A 322 -3.07 -24.82 17.49
C ILE A 322 -2.91 -23.83 18.65
N LEU A 323 -4.00 -23.50 19.33
CA LEU A 323 -3.98 -22.57 20.47
C LEU A 323 -3.33 -23.20 21.71
N ASP A 324 -3.46 -24.50 21.93
CA ASP A 324 -2.85 -25.20 23.08
C ASP A 324 -1.36 -25.50 22.86
N ASP A 325 -0.87 -25.51 21.61
CA ASP A 325 0.54 -25.75 21.28
C ASP A 325 1.46 -24.67 21.87
N PRO A 326 2.42 -25.02 22.76
CA PRO A 326 3.34 -24.05 23.36
C PRO A 326 4.36 -23.46 22.37
N TYR A 327 4.56 -24.06 21.19
CA TYR A 327 5.51 -23.57 20.18
C TYR A 327 4.89 -22.56 19.23
N THR A 328 3.57 -22.55 19.09
CA THR A 328 2.85 -21.53 18.32
C THR A 328 2.93 -20.18 19.05
N SER A 329 3.34 -19.13 18.33
CA SER A 329 3.53 -17.80 18.93
C SER A 329 2.21 -17.19 19.40
N GLN A 330 2.26 -16.40 20.47
CA GLN A 330 1.08 -15.69 20.98
C GLN A 330 0.48 -14.74 19.93
N MET A 331 1.32 -14.16 19.07
CA MET A 331 0.88 -13.31 17.96
C MET A 331 0.00 -14.08 16.97
N ILE A 332 0.41 -15.29 16.56
CA ILE A 332 -0.39 -16.13 15.65
C ILE A 332 -1.70 -16.56 16.32
N LYS A 333 -1.64 -17.00 17.58
CA LYS A 333 -2.84 -17.37 18.35
C LYS A 333 -3.84 -16.21 18.42
N THR A 334 -3.33 -15.01 18.64
CA THR A 334 -4.13 -13.78 18.69
C THR A 334 -4.76 -13.48 17.32
N ARG A 335 -3.97 -13.52 16.23
CA ARG A 335 -4.48 -13.34 14.86
C ARG A 335 -5.61 -14.32 14.53
N LEU A 336 -5.45 -15.59 14.88
CA LEU A 336 -6.46 -16.63 14.66
C LEU A 336 -7.78 -16.34 15.40
N ILE A 337 -7.70 -15.98 16.69
CA ILE A 337 -8.90 -15.65 17.48
C ILE A 337 -9.57 -14.39 16.92
N MET A 338 -8.80 -13.35 16.57
CA MET A 338 -9.34 -12.12 16.00
C MET A 338 -9.96 -12.33 14.63
N LEU A 339 -9.36 -13.18 13.79
CA LEU A 339 -9.92 -13.59 12.50
C LEU A 339 -11.21 -14.38 12.69
N TRP A 340 -11.26 -15.32 13.65
CA TRP A 340 -12.46 -16.07 14.00
C TRP A 340 -13.59 -15.13 14.43
N ILE A 341 -13.33 -14.20 15.37
CA ILE A 341 -14.31 -13.17 15.80
C ILE A 341 -14.79 -12.34 14.59
N SER A 342 -13.86 -11.96 13.71
CA SER A 342 -14.13 -11.10 12.55
C SER A 342 -14.84 -11.83 11.41
N THR A 343 -14.94 -13.16 11.43
CA THR A 343 -15.55 -13.92 10.33
C THR A 343 -16.77 -14.72 10.78
N ALA A 344 -16.93 -14.94 12.08
CA ALA A 344 -18.08 -15.61 12.66
C ALA A 344 -19.39 -14.84 12.41
N ASP A 345 -20.46 -15.59 12.11
CA ASP A 345 -21.79 -15.02 11.97
C ASP A 345 -22.33 -14.46 13.29
N LYS A 346 -22.00 -15.14 14.38
CA LYS A 346 -22.26 -14.77 15.78
C LYS A 346 -21.15 -15.42 16.60
N VAL A 347 -20.53 -14.64 17.48
CA VAL A 347 -19.56 -15.16 18.45
C VAL A 347 -20.31 -15.79 19.62
N ASP A 348 -20.04 -17.06 19.89
CA ASP A 348 -20.49 -17.73 21.10
C ASP A 348 -19.51 -17.43 22.25
N THR A 349 -20.04 -17.00 23.40
CA THR A 349 -19.22 -16.60 24.55
C THR A 349 -18.49 -17.79 25.17
N GLU A 350 -19.12 -18.96 25.22
CA GLU A 350 -18.50 -20.17 25.80
C GLU A 350 -17.36 -20.67 24.90
N GLU A 351 -17.55 -20.62 23.58
CA GLU A 351 -16.49 -20.94 22.62
C GLU A 351 -15.32 -19.95 22.71
N LEU A 352 -15.60 -18.65 22.81
CA LEU A 352 -14.55 -17.64 22.97
C LEU A 352 -13.76 -17.84 24.27
N GLU A 353 -14.44 -18.08 25.39
CA GLU A 353 -13.79 -18.39 26.68
C GLU A 353 -12.91 -19.64 26.59
N LEU A 354 -13.38 -20.68 25.91
CA LEU A 354 -12.61 -21.89 25.65
C LEU A 354 -11.33 -21.61 24.84
N LEU A 355 -11.46 -20.89 23.72
CA LEU A 355 -10.32 -20.53 22.86
C LEU A 355 -9.29 -19.70 23.64
N LEU A 356 -9.73 -18.72 24.43
CA LEU A 356 -8.86 -17.90 25.28
C LEU A 356 -8.16 -18.72 26.38
N ALA A 357 -8.85 -19.70 26.97
CA ALA A 357 -8.28 -20.58 27.98
C ALA A 357 -7.16 -21.47 27.43
N HIS A 358 -7.32 -21.99 26.21
CA HIS A 358 -6.28 -22.75 25.52
C HIS A 358 -5.11 -21.88 25.05
N ALA A 359 -5.39 -20.68 24.53
CA ALA A 359 -4.37 -19.81 23.97
C ALA A 359 -3.37 -19.28 25.01
N ARG A 360 -3.78 -19.16 26.29
CA ARG A 360 -2.95 -18.72 27.44
C ARG A 360 -2.17 -17.43 27.16
N LEU A 361 -2.87 -16.44 26.63
CA LEU A 361 -2.28 -15.18 26.20
C LEU A 361 -1.90 -14.25 27.36
N ASP A 362 -0.84 -13.47 27.14
CA ASP A 362 -0.46 -12.33 27.97
C ASP A 362 -1.48 -11.20 27.83
N GLN A 363 -1.48 -10.28 28.80
CA GLN A 363 -2.51 -9.24 28.89
C GLN A 363 -2.56 -8.35 27.66
N GLU A 364 -1.42 -8.03 27.05
CA GLU A 364 -1.36 -7.16 25.86
C GLU A 364 -2.15 -7.72 24.66
N TYR A 365 -2.19 -9.04 24.50
CA TYR A 365 -2.93 -9.71 23.43
C TYR A 365 -4.41 -9.84 23.75
N LYS A 366 -4.75 -10.04 25.02
CA LYS A 366 -6.16 -10.01 25.49
C LYS A 366 -6.77 -8.63 25.27
N ASP A 367 -6.04 -7.57 25.64
CA ASP A 367 -6.44 -6.18 25.38
C ASP A 367 -6.70 -5.96 23.87
N ALA A 368 -5.86 -6.52 22.99
CA ALA A 368 -6.06 -6.42 21.55
C ALA A 368 -7.35 -7.11 21.07
N ILE A 369 -7.65 -8.30 21.59
CA ILE A 369 -8.87 -9.06 21.28
C ILE A 369 -10.11 -8.30 21.76
N ASP A 370 -10.09 -7.79 22.99
CA ASP A 370 -11.22 -7.03 23.57
C ASP A 370 -11.47 -5.73 22.78
N ASN A 371 -10.39 -5.05 22.41
CA ASN A 371 -10.42 -3.80 21.64
C ASN A 371 -10.86 -3.98 20.18
N LEU A 372 -10.94 -5.21 19.66
CA LEU A 372 -11.48 -5.45 18.32
C LEU A 372 -12.90 -4.91 18.18
N SER A 373 -13.69 -4.98 19.24
CA SER A 373 -15.05 -4.42 19.30
C SER A 373 -15.07 -2.90 19.08
N LEU A 374 -13.99 -2.19 19.44
CA LEU A 374 -13.87 -0.74 19.31
C LEU A 374 -13.75 -0.28 17.86
N LEU A 375 -13.21 -1.11 16.96
CA LEU A 375 -13.26 -0.82 15.52
C LEU A 375 -14.70 -0.65 15.02
N GLY A 376 -15.67 -1.16 15.77
CA GLY A 376 -17.07 -1.14 15.38
C GLY A 376 -17.31 -2.09 14.22
N VAL A 377 -16.58 -3.22 14.20
CA VAL A 377 -16.52 -4.22 13.12
C VAL A 377 -17.92 -4.46 12.57
N GLN A 378 -18.25 -3.69 11.54
CA GLN A 378 -19.40 -3.92 10.73
C GLN A 378 -18.94 -4.90 9.68
N LEU A 379 -19.17 -6.19 9.95
CA LEU A 379 -19.21 -7.16 8.87
C LEU A 379 -20.42 -6.82 8.02
N SER A 380 -20.26 -5.83 7.15
CA SER A 380 -21.07 -5.71 5.96
C SER A 380 -20.82 -6.98 5.16
N LYS A 381 -21.53 -8.06 5.53
CA LYS A 381 -21.60 -9.29 4.74
C LYS A 381 -22.02 -8.96 3.31
N SER A 382 -22.66 -7.80 3.11
CA SER A 382 -22.96 -7.26 1.78
C SER A 382 -21.70 -6.87 1.03
N ALA A 383 -20.76 -6.12 1.62
CA ALA A 383 -19.49 -5.75 0.99
C ALA A 383 -18.59 -6.97 0.71
N SER A 384 -18.55 -7.95 1.61
CA SER A 384 -17.79 -9.19 1.39
C SER A 384 -18.45 -10.16 0.40
N LYS A 385 -19.79 -10.10 0.24
CA LYS A 385 -20.55 -10.80 -0.82
C LYS A 385 -20.57 -10.03 -2.14
N PHE A 386 -20.19 -8.76 -2.11
CA PHE A 386 -20.13 -7.91 -3.29
C PHE A 386 -19.09 -8.47 -4.26
N GLY A 387 -19.47 -8.70 -5.52
CA GLY A 387 -18.58 -9.33 -6.50
C GLY A 387 -18.38 -10.84 -6.34
N LYS A 388 -19.14 -11.56 -5.47
CA LYS A 388 -19.17 -13.03 -5.54
C LYS A 388 -19.73 -13.45 -6.90
N LYS A 389 -18.82 -13.78 -7.81
CA LYS A 389 -19.11 -14.43 -9.10
C LYS A 389 -20.05 -15.60 -8.85
N SER A 390 -21.11 -15.69 -9.64
CA SER A 390 -22.05 -16.81 -9.55
C SER A 390 -21.30 -18.15 -9.58
N LYS A 391 -21.83 -19.21 -8.95
CA LYS A 391 -21.23 -20.57 -9.06
C LYS A 391 -20.93 -20.95 -10.52
N LYS A 392 -21.72 -20.43 -11.47
CA LYS A 392 -21.54 -20.61 -12.93
C LYS A 392 -20.36 -19.82 -13.51
N GLU A 393 -20.09 -18.63 -12.98
CA GLU A 393 -18.96 -17.78 -13.38
C GLU A 393 -17.65 -18.24 -12.74
N ARG A 394 -17.67 -18.71 -11.49
CA ARG A 394 -16.52 -19.38 -10.84
C ARG A 394 -16.02 -20.57 -11.67
N LYS A 395 -16.93 -21.43 -12.16
CA LYS A 395 -16.60 -22.54 -13.08
C LYS A 395 -16.06 -22.08 -14.44
N LYS A 396 -16.54 -20.95 -14.97
CA LYS A 396 -16.00 -20.37 -16.22
C LYS A 396 -14.62 -19.78 -16.02
N GLN A 397 -14.37 -19.11 -14.90
CA GLN A 397 -13.06 -18.52 -14.57
C GLN A 397 -12.00 -19.59 -14.33
N ALA A 398 -12.35 -20.68 -13.64
CA ALA A 398 -11.48 -21.85 -13.48
C ALA A 398 -11.08 -22.49 -14.83
N ASN A 399 -11.88 -22.27 -15.89
CA ASN A 399 -11.56 -22.70 -17.26
C ASN A 399 -10.83 -21.63 -18.10
N ILE A 400 -10.69 -20.40 -17.61
CA ILE A 400 -10.02 -19.27 -18.29
C ILE A 400 -8.63 -19.02 -17.70
N VAL A 401 -8.45 -19.32 -16.41
CA VAL A 401 -7.12 -19.42 -15.78
C VAL A 401 -6.34 -20.53 -16.50
N ASN A 402 -5.06 -20.30 -16.75
CA ASN A 402 -4.19 -21.26 -17.43
C ASN A 402 -4.37 -22.64 -16.79
N PRO A 403 -4.56 -23.74 -17.55
CA PRO A 403 -4.75 -25.09 -16.97
C PRO A 403 -3.62 -25.55 -16.04
N ASN A 404 -2.48 -24.84 -16.04
CA ASN A 404 -1.33 -25.07 -15.17
C ASN A 404 -1.33 -24.23 -13.88
N ASP A 405 -2.16 -23.20 -13.76
CA ASP A 405 -2.30 -22.39 -12.53
C ASP A 405 -3.33 -23.07 -11.63
N VAL A 406 -2.89 -24.07 -10.88
CA VAL A 406 -3.69 -24.67 -9.81
C VAL A 406 -3.88 -23.58 -8.73
N PRO A 407 -5.12 -23.20 -8.39
CA PRO A 407 -5.34 -22.24 -7.32
C PRO A 407 -4.73 -22.78 -6.02
N PHE A 408 -3.92 -21.97 -5.34
CA PHE A 408 -3.31 -22.36 -4.08
C PHE A 408 -4.39 -22.39 -2.98
N ASP A 409 -4.54 -23.53 -2.31
CA ASP A 409 -5.50 -23.70 -1.21
C ASP A 409 -5.27 -22.71 -0.06
N LEU A 410 -4.00 -22.30 0.11
CA LEU A 410 -3.54 -21.32 1.09
C LEU A 410 -3.75 -19.85 0.64
N SER A 411 -4.29 -19.59 -0.55
CA SER A 411 -4.44 -18.22 -1.10
C SER A 411 -5.76 -18.04 -1.85
N ARG A 412 -6.87 -18.34 -1.17
CA ARG A 412 -8.23 -18.26 -1.72
C ARG A 412 -8.93 -16.94 -1.42
N TYR A 413 -8.59 -16.31 -0.31
CA TYR A 413 -9.19 -15.06 0.12
C TYR A 413 -8.87 -13.94 -0.86
N VAL A 414 -9.86 -13.08 -1.10
CA VAL A 414 -9.73 -11.92 -1.97
C VAL A 414 -10.09 -10.68 -1.14
N PRO A 415 -9.17 -9.72 -0.98
CA PRO A 415 -9.43 -8.50 -0.22
C PRO A 415 -10.71 -7.78 -0.68
N VAL A 416 -11.48 -7.26 0.28
CA VAL A 416 -12.77 -6.61 -0.04
C VAL A 416 -12.57 -5.40 -0.94
N VAL A 417 -11.46 -4.66 -0.78
CA VAL A 417 -11.12 -3.52 -1.65
C VAL A 417 -11.10 -3.92 -3.12
N LYS A 418 -10.53 -5.09 -3.45
CA LYS A 418 -10.50 -5.60 -4.83
C LYS A 418 -11.91 -5.80 -5.35
N ARG A 419 -12.76 -6.47 -4.57
CA ARG A 419 -14.16 -6.74 -4.94
C ARG A 419 -14.98 -5.47 -5.14
N VAL A 420 -14.79 -4.46 -4.29
CA VAL A 420 -15.46 -3.15 -4.40
C VAL A 420 -15.06 -2.47 -5.70
N VAL A 421 -13.77 -2.47 -6.04
CA VAL A 421 -13.26 -1.80 -7.24
C VAL A 421 -13.63 -2.59 -8.50
N GLU A 422 -13.56 -3.92 -8.50
CA GLU A 422 -14.10 -4.75 -9.60
C GLU A 422 -15.58 -4.45 -9.82
N GLY A 423 -16.35 -4.32 -8.74
CA GLY A 423 -17.76 -3.94 -8.79
C GLY A 423 -17.99 -2.57 -9.42
N HIS A 424 -17.15 -1.58 -9.07
CA HIS A 424 -17.18 -0.26 -9.69
C HIS A 424 -16.84 -0.31 -11.18
N MET A 425 -15.75 -1.01 -11.55
CA MET A 425 -15.27 -1.10 -12.92
C MET A 425 -16.22 -1.88 -13.84
N ASN A 426 -16.96 -2.84 -13.29
CA ASN A 426 -17.99 -3.60 -14.01
C ASN A 426 -19.39 -2.97 -13.92
N GLU A 427 -19.52 -1.76 -13.34
CA GLU A 427 -20.80 -1.06 -13.14
C GLU A 427 -21.84 -1.86 -12.32
N THR A 428 -21.41 -2.86 -11.57
CA THR A 428 -22.29 -3.66 -10.71
C THR A 428 -22.43 -3.09 -9.32
N ILE A 429 -21.58 -2.13 -8.91
CA ILE A 429 -21.47 -1.59 -7.54
C ILE A 429 -22.80 -1.20 -6.88
N ASP A 430 -22.99 -1.63 -5.63
CA ASP A 430 -24.17 -1.30 -4.82
C ASP A 430 -24.15 0.20 -4.50
N GLN A 431 -25.07 0.93 -5.14
CA GLN A 431 -25.17 2.38 -4.98
C GLN A 431 -25.65 2.80 -3.58
N SER A 432 -26.27 1.89 -2.80
CA SER A 432 -26.70 2.18 -1.43
C SER A 432 -25.52 2.12 -0.45
N LEU A 433 -24.60 1.19 -0.67
CA LEU A 433 -23.39 1.01 0.14
C LEU A 433 -22.21 1.85 -0.33
N PHE A 434 -22.14 2.17 -1.61
CA PHE A 434 -21.08 2.99 -2.19
C PHE A 434 -21.64 4.15 -3.03
N PRO A 435 -22.48 5.02 -2.43
CA PRO A 435 -23.08 6.13 -3.14
C PRO A 435 -22.02 7.12 -3.65
N LEU A 436 -22.36 7.81 -4.73
CA LEU A 436 -21.67 9.04 -5.11
C LEU A 436 -22.05 10.15 -4.13
N LEU A 437 -21.06 10.94 -3.71
CA LEU A 437 -21.30 12.11 -2.86
C LEU A 437 -22.14 13.17 -3.59
N ARG A 438 -21.88 13.35 -4.89
CA ARG A 438 -22.66 14.20 -5.79
C ARG A 438 -22.94 13.46 -7.08
N MET A 439 -24.18 13.52 -7.54
CA MET A 439 -24.55 13.01 -8.86
C MET A 439 -23.97 13.95 -9.92
N PRO A 440 -23.35 13.43 -11.00
CA PRO A 440 -22.91 14.27 -12.10
C PRO A 440 -24.13 14.92 -12.76
N GLU A 441 -24.09 16.24 -12.98
CA GLU A 441 -25.17 16.95 -13.67
C GLU A 441 -25.34 16.44 -15.11
N PRO A 442 -26.57 16.41 -15.66
CA PRO A 442 -26.83 15.91 -17.01
C PRO A 442 -26.06 16.62 -18.13
N GLU A 443 -25.67 17.88 -17.93
CA GLU A 443 -24.88 18.65 -18.89
C GLU A 443 -23.41 18.20 -18.93
N ASN A 444 -22.83 17.86 -17.77
CA ASN A 444 -21.48 17.30 -17.69
C ASN A 444 -21.40 15.91 -18.33
N LEU A 445 -22.45 15.09 -18.21
CA LEU A 445 -22.56 13.82 -18.93
C LEU A 445 -22.56 14.00 -20.45
N LYS A 446 -23.12 15.10 -20.98
CA LYS A 446 -23.08 15.41 -22.42
C LYS A 446 -21.71 15.95 -22.86
N ALA A 447 -21.01 16.73 -22.03
CA ALA A 447 -19.65 17.18 -22.31
C ALA A 447 -18.67 15.98 -22.35
N ASP A 448 -18.75 15.08 -21.36
CA ASP A 448 -17.95 13.86 -21.27
C ASP A 448 -18.32 12.87 -22.38
N ALA A 449 -19.62 12.65 -22.64
CA ALA A 449 -20.08 11.75 -23.70
C ALA A 449 -19.89 12.31 -25.12
N SER A 450 -19.89 13.63 -25.33
CA SER A 450 -19.66 14.23 -26.66
C SER A 450 -18.18 14.23 -27.04
N SER A 451 -17.29 14.29 -26.05
CA SER A 451 -15.84 14.06 -26.22
C SER A 451 -15.56 12.58 -26.52
N ALA A 452 -16.27 11.64 -25.88
CA ALA A 452 -16.15 10.20 -26.14
C ALA A 452 -16.84 9.72 -27.43
N ARG A 453 -17.99 10.30 -27.84
CA ARG A 453 -18.78 9.85 -29.01
C ARG A 453 -18.17 10.17 -30.37
N LYS A 454 -17.12 11.01 -30.45
CA LYS A 454 -16.46 11.28 -31.74
C LYS A 454 -15.59 10.12 -32.25
N GLN A 455 -15.46 9.03 -31.50
CA GLN A 455 -14.80 7.82 -31.97
C GLN A 455 -15.70 6.59 -31.84
N HIS A 456 -16.52 6.35 -32.87
CA HIS A 456 -16.79 4.98 -33.29
C HIS A 456 -16.68 4.88 -34.82
N HIS A 457 -15.78 3.99 -35.25
CA HIS A 457 -15.59 3.44 -36.60
C HIS A 457 -15.22 4.40 -37.74
N GLN A 458 -13.96 4.84 -37.76
CA GLN A 458 -13.23 4.86 -39.04
C GLN A 458 -11.92 4.11 -38.88
N LEU A 459 -11.81 2.98 -39.58
CA LEU A 459 -10.53 2.41 -40.00
C LEU A 459 -9.76 3.53 -40.71
N ARG A 460 -8.83 4.18 -40.01
CA ARG A 460 -7.91 5.14 -40.62
C ARG A 460 -6.49 4.66 -40.45
N VAL A 461 -5.98 4.20 -41.58
CA VAL A 461 -4.56 4.05 -41.91
C VAL A 461 -3.84 5.37 -41.58
N TYR A 462 -3.02 5.38 -40.54
CA TYR A 462 -2.11 6.49 -40.31
C TYR A 462 -0.87 6.35 -41.19
N LYS A 463 -0.79 7.25 -42.16
CA LYS A 463 0.42 7.65 -42.88
C LYS A 463 1.48 8.05 -41.84
N THR A 464 2.68 7.52 -42.04
CA THR A 464 3.89 7.79 -41.27
C THR A 464 4.36 9.24 -41.38
N GLN A 465 4.69 9.86 -40.25
CA GLN A 465 5.71 10.92 -40.19
C GLN A 465 6.65 10.68 -39.01
N TRP A 466 7.90 10.37 -39.36
CA TRP A 466 9.04 10.18 -38.48
C TRP A 466 9.65 11.52 -38.04
N HIS A 467 9.85 11.70 -36.73
CA HIS A 467 11.05 12.22 -36.05
C HIS A 467 10.79 12.17 -34.53
N LYS A 468 11.64 11.67 -33.63
CA LYS A 468 12.98 11.06 -33.72
C LYS A 468 13.15 10.19 -32.47
N LYS A 469 13.48 8.91 -32.68
CA LYS A 469 13.75 7.86 -31.68
C LYS A 469 14.98 8.17 -30.83
N THR A 470 14.90 7.91 -29.53
CA THR A 470 16.01 7.36 -28.73
C THR A 470 15.46 6.30 -27.77
N ILE A 471 15.76 5.03 -28.10
CA ILE A 471 15.98 3.83 -27.27
C ILE A 471 14.97 3.53 -26.13
N GLY A 472 14.12 2.52 -26.38
CA GLY A 472 13.81 1.50 -25.37
C GLY A 472 12.56 1.66 -24.51
N THR A 473 11.44 2.17 -25.04
CA THR A 473 10.14 2.05 -24.35
C THR A 473 9.07 1.71 -25.38
N THR A 474 8.34 0.63 -25.10
CA THR A 474 7.07 0.32 -25.76
C THR A 474 6.21 1.57 -25.67
N THR A 475 5.70 2.08 -26.80
CA THR A 475 4.71 3.15 -26.79
C THR A 475 3.50 2.63 -26.02
N SER A 476 3.32 3.08 -24.78
CA SER A 476 2.21 2.67 -23.94
C SER A 476 0.92 3.04 -24.65
N LYS A 477 0.09 2.03 -24.91
CA LYS A 477 -1.28 2.24 -25.36
C LYS A 477 -1.97 3.13 -24.31
N PRO A 478 -2.75 4.15 -24.71
CA PRO A 478 -3.48 4.96 -23.75
C PRO A 478 -4.44 4.06 -22.95
N PRO A 479 -4.63 4.33 -21.65
CA PRO A 479 -5.48 3.50 -20.80
C PRO A 479 -6.90 3.41 -21.36
N SER A 480 -7.52 2.25 -21.16
CA SER A 480 -8.84 1.88 -21.68
C SER A 480 -10.00 2.66 -21.04
N GLY A 481 -9.76 3.36 -19.93
CA GLY A 481 -10.79 4.10 -19.21
C GLY A 481 -10.23 5.07 -18.17
N PRO A 482 -11.12 5.80 -17.46
CA PRO A 482 -10.71 6.80 -16.48
C PRO A 482 -10.01 6.17 -15.27
N PRO A 483 -9.17 6.89 -14.53
CA PRO A 483 -8.44 6.36 -13.39
C PRO A 483 -9.38 6.05 -12.23
N VAL A 484 -8.96 5.12 -11.39
CA VAL A 484 -9.61 4.84 -10.11
C VAL A 484 -8.60 5.07 -8.99
N ILE A 485 -8.96 5.95 -8.05
CA ILE A 485 -8.17 6.24 -6.86
C ILE A 485 -8.90 5.61 -5.68
N ILE A 486 -8.19 4.89 -4.84
CA ILE A 486 -8.72 4.20 -3.67
C ILE A 486 -8.00 4.77 -2.46
N PHE A 487 -8.76 5.19 -1.45
CA PHE A 487 -8.18 5.61 -0.19
C PHE A 487 -8.84 4.88 0.97
N VAL A 488 -8.04 4.23 1.83
CA VAL A 488 -8.52 3.54 3.03
C VAL A 488 -8.02 4.28 4.27
N ALA A 489 -8.94 4.86 5.03
CA ALA A 489 -8.59 5.47 6.32
C ALA A 489 -8.32 4.38 7.37
N GLY A 490 -7.11 4.36 7.93
CA GLY A 490 -6.75 3.42 9.02
C GLY A 490 -5.85 2.26 8.64
N GLY A 491 -5.14 2.34 7.52
CA GLY A 491 -4.13 1.34 7.16
C GLY A 491 -4.58 0.40 6.05
N ILE A 492 -3.63 -0.04 5.21
CA ILE A 492 -3.84 -1.08 4.17
C ILE A 492 -2.78 -2.15 4.26
N THR A 493 -3.12 -3.38 3.87
CA THR A 493 -2.18 -4.49 3.79
C THR A 493 -1.46 -4.52 2.44
N TRP A 494 -0.38 -5.30 2.34
CA TRP A 494 0.28 -5.58 1.07
C TRP A 494 -0.59 -6.36 0.08
N SER A 495 -1.54 -7.18 0.54
CA SER A 495 -2.49 -7.88 -0.32
C SER A 495 -3.55 -6.94 -0.93
N GLU A 496 -3.96 -5.92 -0.18
CA GLU A 496 -4.79 -4.83 -0.68
C GLU A 496 -4.02 -3.96 -1.68
N ALA A 497 -2.76 -3.65 -1.40
CA ALA A 497 -1.88 -2.93 -2.33
C ALA A 497 -1.70 -3.70 -3.65
N ARG A 498 -1.39 -5.00 -3.58
CA ARG A 498 -1.30 -5.92 -4.73
C ARG A 498 -2.56 -5.87 -5.60
N SER A 499 -3.73 -5.79 -4.98
CA SER A 499 -5.01 -5.77 -5.69
C SER A 499 -5.11 -4.60 -6.68
N ALA A 500 -4.50 -3.44 -6.39
CA ALA A 500 -4.50 -2.31 -7.32
C ALA A 500 -3.74 -2.63 -8.62
N TYR A 501 -2.61 -3.34 -8.55
CA TYR A 501 -1.86 -3.78 -9.72
C TYR A 501 -2.61 -4.82 -10.54
N GLU A 502 -3.22 -5.80 -9.87
CA GLU A 502 -4.04 -6.82 -10.51
C GLU A 502 -5.22 -6.19 -11.27
N LEU A 503 -5.88 -5.20 -10.67
CA LEU A 503 -6.98 -4.43 -11.28
C LEU A 503 -6.50 -3.58 -12.45
N ALA A 504 -5.37 -2.88 -12.30
CA ALA A 504 -4.79 -2.06 -13.36
C ALA A 504 -4.46 -2.92 -14.60
N ALA A 505 -3.85 -4.07 -14.39
CA ALA A 505 -3.53 -5.02 -15.46
C ALA A 505 -4.79 -5.65 -16.08
N THR A 506 -5.78 -6.04 -15.25
CA THR A 506 -7.01 -6.70 -15.72
C THR A 506 -7.88 -5.78 -16.57
N PHE A 507 -8.01 -4.51 -16.17
CA PHE A 507 -8.90 -3.56 -16.83
C PHE A 507 -8.19 -2.59 -17.79
N ASP A 508 -6.86 -2.68 -17.93
CA ASP A 508 -6.04 -1.76 -18.74
C ASP A 508 -6.31 -0.29 -18.34
N ARG A 509 -6.32 -0.01 -17.03
CA ARG A 509 -6.69 1.28 -16.42
C ARG A 509 -5.69 1.69 -15.36
N GLU A 510 -5.56 2.99 -15.13
CA GLU A 510 -4.82 3.54 -14.00
C GLU A 510 -5.59 3.26 -12.69
N VAL A 511 -4.96 2.58 -11.75
CA VAL A 511 -5.52 2.28 -10.42
C VAL A 511 -4.49 2.63 -9.36
N TYR A 512 -4.81 3.61 -8.53
CA TYR A 512 -3.97 4.04 -7.42
C TYR A 512 -4.65 3.69 -6.11
N ILE A 513 -3.92 3.09 -5.17
CA ILE A 513 -4.40 2.81 -3.82
C ILE A 513 -3.51 3.52 -2.81
N GLY A 514 -4.12 4.02 -1.75
CA GLY A 514 -3.37 4.55 -0.64
C GLY A 514 -4.16 4.60 0.65
N SER A 515 -3.47 5.04 1.68
CA SER A 515 -3.94 4.90 3.06
C SER A 515 -3.19 5.86 3.98
N THR A 516 -3.60 5.90 5.25
CA THR A 516 -2.83 6.60 6.28
C THR A 516 -1.43 5.99 6.48
N HIS A 517 -1.31 4.66 6.35
CA HIS A 517 -0.06 3.90 6.44
C HIS A 517 -0.24 2.47 5.87
N ILE A 518 0.85 1.72 5.78
CA ILE A 518 0.85 0.29 5.43
C ILE A 518 0.88 -0.52 6.72
N LEU A 519 0.08 -1.59 6.76
CA LEU A 519 -0.07 -2.50 7.90
C LEU A 519 0.71 -3.78 7.67
N SER A 520 1.47 -4.20 8.68
CA SER A 520 1.76 -5.62 8.93
C SER A 520 0.74 -6.20 9.91
N PRO A 521 0.46 -7.51 9.88
CA PRO A 521 -0.44 -8.14 10.85
C PRO A 521 -0.04 -7.86 12.30
N ASP A 522 1.24 -7.99 12.61
CA ASP A 522 1.82 -7.65 13.92
C ASP A 522 1.54 -6.20 14.34
N SER A 523 1.77 -5.25 13.44
CA SER A 523 1.54 -3.83 13.73
C SER A 523 0.06 -3.53 13.98
N PHE A 524 -0.83 -4.26 13.31
CA PHE A 524 -2.27 -4.09 13.44
C PHE A 524 -2.77 -4.63 14.79
N VAL A 525 -2.36 -5.84 15.18
CA VAL A 525 -2.66 -6.40 16.50
C VAL A 525 -2.16 -5.49 17.63
N ARG A 526 -0.91 -5.00 17.53
CA ARG A 526 -0.36 -4.04 18.51
C ARG A 526 -1.12 -2.73 18.53
N SER A 527 -1.59 -2.23 17.38
CA SER A 527 -2.39 -1.01 17.32
C SER A 527 -3.75 -1.21 17.98
N LEU A 528 -4.37 -2.37 17.80
CA LEU A 528 -5.61 -2.76 18.45
C LEU A 528 -5.45 -2.84 19.98
N GLY A 529 -4.37 -3.45 20.48
CA GLY A 529 -4.08 -3.51 21.93
C GLY A 529 -3.82 -2.16 22.60
N ASN A 530 -3.85 -1.05 21.85
CA ASN A 530 -3.66 0.31 22.37
C ASN A 530 -4.84 1.25 22.02
N LEU A 531 -5.95 0.74 21.45
CA LEU A 531 -7.10 1.54 21.01
C LEU A 531 -7.91 2.16 22.16
N ASP A 532 -7.83 1.61 23.36
CA ASP A 532 -8.46 2.09 24.58
C ASP A 532 -7.53 2.98 25.41
N LYS A 533 -6.24 3.02 25.07
CA LYS A 533 -5.21 3.78 25.80
C LYS A 533 -5.14 5.22 25.31
N PRO A 534 -4.72 6.18 26.16
CA PRO A 534 -4.52 7.57 25.74
C PRO A 534 -3.52 7.68 24.57
N LEU A 535 -3.73 8.63 23.67
CA LEU A 535 -2.76 8.87 22.60
C LEU A 535 -1.39 9.23 23.18
N PRO A 536 -0.31 8.66 22.63
CA PRO A 536 1.03 9.16 22.92
C PRO A 536 1.12 10.64 22.47
N PRO A 537 1.90 11.47 23.18
CA PRO A 537 2.10 12.86 22.79
C PRO A 537 2.67 12.94 21.37
N SER A 538 2.11 13.84 20.54
CA SER A 538 2.56 14.06 19.17
C SER A 538 4.06 14.38 19.16
N LYS A 539 4.87 13.53 18.52
CA LYS A 539 6.28 13.87 18.26
C LYS A 539 6.32 15.00 17.25
N SER A 540 6.87 16.16 17.61
CA SER A 540 7.12 17.24 16.64
C SER A 540 8.08 16.72 15.57
N MET A 541 7.61 16.62 14.33
CA MET A 541 8.41 16.16 13.19
C MET A 541 9.57 17.11 12.87
N VAL A 542 9.47 18.37 13.30
CA VAL A 542 10.56 19.35 13.18
C VAL A 542 11.28 19.42 14.52
N PRO A 543 12.55 18.99 14.61
CA PRO A 543 13.40 19.29 15.76
C PRO A 543 13.40 20.80 15.98
N HIS A 544 13.36 21.25 17.24
CA HIS A 544 13.55 22.67 17.52
C HIS A 544 14.85 23.13 16.85
N TYR A 545 14.75 24.21 16.07
CA TYR A 545 15.94 24.85 15.53
C TYR A 545 16.70 25.50 16.69
N ASP A 546 17.64 24.76 17.25
CA ASP A 546 18.59 25.27 18.22
C ASP A 546 19.55 26.19 17.47
N GLY A 547 19.26 27.49 17.52
CA GLY A 547 20.08 28.53 16.93
C GLY A 547 21.45 28.61 17.59
N SER A 548 22.33 27.64 17.31
CA SER A 548 23.74 27.78 17.53
C SER A 548 24.25 28.79 16.49
N SER A 549 24.26 30.05 16.88
CA SER A 549 25.19 31.01 16.32
C SER A 549 26.57 30.34 16.39
N ARG A 550 27.14 29.96 15.25
CA ARG A 550 28.58 29.80 15.15
C ARG A 550 29.19 31.17 15.47
N THR A 551 29.37 31.47 16.75
CA THR A 551 30.39 32.41 17.17
C THR A 551 31.67 31.87 16.59
N SER A 552 32.24 32.61 15.66
CA SER A 552 33.54 32.36 15.09
C SER A 552 34.55 32.24 16.23
N ALA A 553 34.79 31.03 16.71
CA ALA A 553 36.00 30.73 17.45
C ALA A 553 37.13 31.03 16.46
N ALA A 554 37.89 32.07 16.77
CA ALA A 554 39.11 32.40 16.07
C ALA A 554 40.07 31.21 16.22
N ALA A 555 40.00 30.29 15.26
CA ALA A 555 41.02 29.29 15.07
C ALA A 555 42.26 30.03 14.57
N SER A 556 43.25 30.18 15.45
CA SER A 556 44.60 30.58 15.13
C SER A 556 45.16 29.66 14.04
N SER A 557 45.17 30.15 12.81
CA SER A 557 45.72 29.44 11.67
C SER A 557 47.25 29.58 11.66
N THR A 558 47.96 28.57 12.14
CA THR A 558 49.30 28.25 11.63
C THR A 558 49.13 27.41 10.37
N ALA A 559 48.88 28.08 9.24
CA ALA A 559 48.76 27.42 7.95
C ALA A 559 50.14 27.26 7.29
N SER A 560 50.48 26.00 6.94
CA SER A 560 51.54 25.67 5.98
C SER A 560 51.09 26.00 4.54
N PRO A 561 51.94 26.62 3.69
CA PRO A 561 51.54 27.14 2.39
C PRO A 561 51.64 26.07 1.29
N ALA A 562 50.56 25.30 1.06
CA ALA A 562 50.46 24.46 -0.15
C ALA A 562 49.07 24.39 -0.82
N HIS A 563 47.98 24.87 -0.20
CA HIS A 563 46.63 24.69 -0.74
C HIS A 563 45.88 26.00 -1.05
N LYS A 564 46.55 26.97 -1.69
CA LYS A 564 45.88 28.12 -2.30
C LYS A 564 46.25 28.27 -3.77
N LYS A 565 45.69 27.40 -4.60
CA LYS A 565 45.39 27.66 -6.02
C LYS A 565 44.52 26.52 -6.54
N ILE A 566 43.25 26.84 -6.73
CA ILE A 566 42.26 26.27 -7.67
C ILE A 566 40.92 26.54 -6.99
N LEU A 567 40.29 27.65 -7.39
CA LEU A 567 38.84 27.92 -7.36
C LEU A 567 38.65 29.34 -7.90
N LYS A 568 38.93 29.48 -9.20
CA LYS A 568 38.42 30.54 -10.06
C LYS A 568 38.21 29.93 -11.44
N LYS A 569 37.04 29.32 -11.62
CA LYS A 569 36.30 29.09 -12.86
C LYS A 569 35.15 28.15 -12.51
N TRP A 570 33.98 28.71 -12.25
CA TRP A 570 32.64 28.32 -12.70
C TRP A 570 31.77 29.56 -12.53
#